data_AF-X1I1P3-F1
#
_entry.id   AF-X1I1P3-F1
#
_cell.length_a   1.000
_cell.length_b   1.000
_cell.length_c   1.000
_cell.angle_alpha   90.00
_cell.angle_beta   90.00
_cell.angle_gamma   90.00
#
_symmetry.space_group_name_H-M   'P 1'
#
loop_
_entity.id
_entity.type
_entity.pdbx_description
1 polymer ?
#
loop_
_entity_poly.entity_id
_entity_poly.type
_entity_poly.pdbx_seq_one_letter_code
_entity_poly.pdbx_strand_id
1 'polypeptide(L)'
;HREWLANYHTTWGFLNEGNIGRWVHLELCVSLGQGPRSDRIQAWADGMLICDIPNDDLAAGFKELTLNAMQWDCYWNGGSPASQ
;
A
#
# COMPACT_ATOMS: atom_id res chain seq x y z
N HIS A 1 -0.21 -4.27 -20.34
CA HIS A 1 1.01 -4.47 -19.54
C HIS A 1 0.84 -3.63 -18.28
N ARG A 2 0.63 -4.27 -17.12
CA ARG A 2 0.64 -3.57 -15.83
C ARG A 2 2.10 -3.31 -15.49
N GLU A 3 2.47 -2.05 -15.31
CA GLU A 3 3.83 -1.73 -14.87
C GLU A 3 4.09 -2.36 -13.50
N TRP A 4 5.30 -2.84 -13.29
CA TRP A 4 5.81 -3.37 -12.02
C TRP A 4 5.97 -2.29 -10.93
N LEU A 5 5.62 -1.04 -11.23
CA LEU A 5 5.71 0.09 -10.32
C LEU A 5 4.47 0.16 -9.40
N ALA A 6 4.63 0.82 -8.25
CA ALA A 6 3.54 1.05 -7.32
C ALA A 6 2.39 1.78 -8.03
N ASN A 7 1.25 1.10 -8.18
CA ASN A 7 0.09 1.62 -8.91
C ASN A 7 -0.79 2.56 -8.06
N TYR A 8 -0.54 2.62 -6.75
CA TYR A 8 -1.35 3.37 -5.80
C TYR A 8 -0.50 4.03 -4.72
N HIS A 9 -0.96 5.19 -4.25
CA HIS A 9 -0.38 5.93 -3.14
C HIS A 9 -1.49 6.65 -2.35
N THR A 10 -1.20 7.05 -1.12
CA THR A 10 -2.08 7.89 -0.29
C THR A 10 -1.46 9.28 -0.10
N THR A 11 -2.31 10.27 0.15
CA THR A 11 -1.89 11.64 0.54
C THR A 11 -1.56 11.75 2.02
N TRP A 12 -1.87 10.73 2.82
CA TRP A 12 -1.35 10.62 4.18
C TRP A 12 0.18 10.45 4.12
N GLY A 13 0.93 11.21 4.94
CA GLY A 13 2.39 11.19 4.90
C GLY A 13 3.05 11.49 6.25
N PHE A 14 4.26 10.98 6.44
CA PHE A 14 5.04 11.16 7.67
C PHE A 14 5.51 12.60 7.89
N LEU A 15 5.60 13.40 6.83
CA LEU A 15 5.98 14.81 6.89
C LEU A 15 4.81 15.75 7.27
N ASN A 16 3.59 15.22 7.36
CA ASN A 16 2.47 16.01 7.87
C ASN A 16 2.78 16.39 9.33
N GLU A 17 2.55 17.66 9.69
CA GLU A 17 2.98 18.24 10.98
C GLU A 17 2.57 17.37 12.18
N GLY A 18 1.35 16.83 12.18
CA GLY A 18 0.84 15.96 13.24
C GLY A 18 1.49 14.57 13.33
N ASN A 19 2.35 14.18 12.40
CA ASN A 19 2.98 12.85 12.32
C ASN A 19 4.49 12.88 12.65
N ILE A 20 5.11 14.06 12.72
CA ILE A 20 6.54 14.20 12.95
C ILE A 20 6.89 13.86 14.41
N GLY A 21 7.93 13.05 14.62
CA GLY A 21 8.50 12.77 15.94
C GLY A 21 7.65 11.85 16.84
N ARG A 22 6.62 11.21 16.30
CA ARG A 22 5.77 10.26 17.04
C ARG A 22 5.79 8.87 16.43
N TRP A 23 5.37 7.90 17.23
CA TRP A 23 5.02 6.58 16.72
C TRP A 23 3.73 6.65 15.92
N VAL A 24 3.72 5.96 14.78
CA VAL A 24 2.54 5.75 13.94
C VAL A 24 2.33 4.25 13.83
N HIS A 25 1.10 3.79 14.12
CA HIS A 25 0.71 2.41 13.86
C HIS A 25 0.16 2.30 12.43
N LEU A 26 0.80 1.47 11.60
CA LEU A 26 0.37 1.23 10.21
C LEU A 26 -0.19 -0.17 10.05
N GLU A 27 -1.30 -0.26 9.33
CA GLU A 27 -1.95 -1.53 8.98
C GLU A 27 -2.20 -1.57 7.47
N LEU A 28 -1.99 -2.73 6.86
CA LEU A 28 -2.30 -3.00 5.46
C LEU A 28 -3.12 -4.28 5.38
N CYS A 29 -4.28 -4.21 4.74
CA CYS A 29 -5.13 -5.35 4.43
C CYS A 29 -5.21 -5.53 2.92
N VAL A 30 -4.95 -6.75 2.46
CA VAL A 30 -5.14 -7.15 1.07
C VAL A 30 -6.13 -8.31 1.06
N SER A 31 -7.26 -8.12 0.37
CA SER A 31 -8.30 -9.13 0.22
C SER A 31 -8.39 -9.57 -1.24
N LEU A 32 -8.26 -10.87 -1.50
CA LEU A 32 -8.41 -11.45 -2.84
C LEU A 32 -9.85 -11.95 -3.03
N GLY A 33 -10.56 -11.35 -3.97
CA GLY A 33 -11.92 -11.74 -4.29
C GLY A 33 -11.98 -12.85 -5.34
N GLN A 34 -13.10 -13.55 -5.39
CA GLN A 34 -13.33 -14.69 -6.31
C GLN A 34 -13.78 -14.27 -7.72
N GLY A 35 -14.29 -13.04 -7.86
CA GLY A 35 -14.80 -12.51 -9.13
C GLY A 35 -13.77 -11.70 -9.92
N PRO A 36 -14.06 -11.36 -11.18
CA PRO A 36 -13.25 -10.39 -11.93
C PRO A 36 -13.20 -9.06 -11.18
N ARG A 37 -11.99 -8.50 -11.05
CA ARG A 37 -11.76 -7.20 -10.41
C ARG A 37 -12.48 -7.08 -9.06
N SER A 38 -12.26 -8.03 -8.18
CA SER A 38 -12.91 -8.09 -6.86
C SER A 38 -11.94 -8.06 -5.69
N ASP A 39 -10.67 -7.76 -5.97
CA ASP A 39 -9.67 -7.58 -4.93
C ASP A 39 -9.81 -6.19 -4.32
N ARG A 40 -9.35 -6.06 -3.08
CA ARG A 40 -9.35 -4.82 -2.32
C ARG A 40 -8.06 -4.64 -1.56
N ILE A 41 -7.52 -3.43 -1.60
CA ILE A 41 -6.40 -3.01 -0.74
C ILE A 41 -6.91 -1.91 0.17
N GLN A 42 -6.62 -2.03 1.46
CA GLN A 42 -6.92 -0.99 2.44
C GLN A 42 -5.71 -0.76 3.32
N ALA A 43 -5.46 0.51 3.68
CA ALA A 43 -4.40 0.86 4.61
C ALA A 43 -4.93 1.82 5.68
N TRP A 44 -4.38 1.70 6.89
CA TRP A 44 -4.71 2.56 8.03
C TRP A 44 -3.45 3.14 8.66
N ALA A 45 -3.61 4.34 9.23
CA ALA A 45 -2.66 4.94 10.16
C ALA A 45 -3.40 5.29 11.45
N ASP A 46 -2.93 4.77 12.59
CA ASP A 46 -3.53 4.98 13.91
C ASP A 46 -5.03 4.65 13.95
N GLY A 47 -5.42 3.56 13.28
CA GLY A 47 -6.82 3.12 13.16
C GLY A 47 -7.68 3.94 12.19
N MET A 48 -7.15 5.00 11.57
CA MET A 48 -7.85 5.78 10.55
C MET A 48 -7.58 5.22 9.15
N LEU A 49 -8.62 4.99 8.35
CA LEU A 49 -8.48 4.53 6.97
C LEU A 49 -7.85 5.64 6.11
N ILE A 50 -6.67 5.38 5.55
CA ILE A 50 -5.89 6.33 4.74
C ILE A 50 -5.87 5.96 3.25
N CYS A 51 -6.22 4.72 2.91
CA CYS A 51 -6.27 4.24 1.54
C CYS A 51 -7.34 3.15 1.42
N ASP A 52 -8.12 3.19 0.35
CA ASP A 52 -9.10 2.16 0.00
C ASP A 52 -9.21 2.04 -1.51
N ILE A 53 -8.74 0.92 -2.05
CA ILE A 53 -8.70 0.62 -3.47
C ILE A 53 -9.61 -0.58 -3.71
N PRO A 54 -10.87 -0.36 -4.09
CA PRO A 54 -11.77 -1.44 -4.46
C PRO A 54 -11.63 -1.81 -5.94
N ASN A 55 -12.20 -2.97 -6.27
CA ASN A 55 -12.38 -3.45 -7.65
C ASN A 55 -11.07 -3.61 -8.45
N ASP A 56 -10.05 -4.15 -7.78
CA ASP A 56 -8.75 -4.44 -8.37
C ASP A 56 -8.62 -5.92 -8.79
N ASP A 57 -7.69 -6.21 -9.69
CA ASP A 57 -7.24 -7.54 -10.08
C ASP A 57 -5.73 -7.67 -9.82
N LEU A 58 -5.35 -7.75 -8.55
CA LEU A 58 -3.96 -7.82 -8.09
C LEU A 58 -3.26 -9.06 -8.61
N ALA A 59 -3.99 -10.17 -8.67
CA ALA A 59 -3.49 -11.42 -9.23
C ALA A 59 -3.38 -11.37 -10.77
N ALA A 60 -3.86 -10.32 -11.44
CA ALA A 60 -3.86 -10.19 -12.90
C ALA A 60 -4.40 -11.45 -13.62
N GLY A 61 -5.47 -12.04 -13.09
CA GLY A 61 -6.06 -13.28 -13.59
C GLY A 61 -5.45 -14.59 -13.04
N PHE A 62 -4.32 -14.55 -12.34
CA PHE A 62 -3.70 -15.73 -11.70
C PHE A 62 -4.32 -16.05 -10.33
N LYS A 63 -5.65 -16.22 -10.28
CA LYS A 63 -6.43 -16.34 -9.03
C LYS A 63 -6.17 -17.62 -8.21
N GLU A 64 -5.52 -18.62 -8.81
CA GLU A 64 -5.06 -19.82 -8.09
C GLU A 64 -3.83 -19.54 -7.22
N LEU A 65 -3.14 -18.43 -7.48
CA LEU A 65 -2.01 -17.96 -6.68
C LEU A 65 -2.53 -17.04 -5.58
N THR A 66 -2.05 -17.29 -4.36
CA THR A 66 -2.41 -16.51 -3.17
C THR A 66 -1.29 -15.53 -2.81
N LEU A 67 -1.58 -14.60 -1.90
CA LEU A 67 -0.56 -13.76 -1.29
C LEU A 67 0.51 -14.64 -0.66
N ASN A 68 1.76 -14.52 -1.12
CA ASN A 68 2.84 -15.44 -0.76
C ASN A 68 4.04 -14.77 -0.08
N ALA A 69 4.08 -13.44 -0.09
CA ALA A 69 5.17 -12.67 0.49
C ALA A 69 4.67 -11.30 0.96
N MET A 70 5.38 -10.76 1.94
CA MET A 70 5.35 -9.34 2.28
C MET A 70 6.74 -8.78 1.99
N GLN A 71 6.78 -7.66 1.30
CA GLN A 71 8.00 -6.93 1.02
C GLN A 71 7.93 -5.57 1.71
N TRP A 72 9.03 -5.19 2.36
CA TRP A 72 9.19 -3.89 2.97
C TRP A 72 10.26 -3.12 2.22
N ASP A 73 9.83 -2.08 1.52
CA ASP A 73 10.69 -1.18 0.77
C ASP A 73 10.55 0.23 1.33
N CYS A 74 11.57 0.69 2.05
CA CYS A 74 11.61 2.04 2.63
C CYS A 74 12.89 2.74 2.18
N TYR A 75 12.82 3.37 1.01
CA TYR A 75 13.96 4.08 0.42
C TYR A 75 13.48 5.27 -0.41
N TRP A 76 14.40 6.19 -0.70
CA TRP A 76 14.15 7.30 -1.61
C TRP A 76 14.57 6.90 -3.04
N ASN A 77 13.61 6.76 -3.96
CA ASN A 77 13.87 6.36 -5.35
C ASN A 77 15.01 7.14 -6.04
N GLY A 78 15.07 8.46 -5.82
CA GLY A 78 16.09 9.36 -6.39
C GLY A 78 17.25 9.68 -5.45
N GLY A 79 17.38 8.97 -4.32
CA GLY A 79 18.26 9.34 -3.21
C GLY A 79 17.60 10.34 -2.26
N SER A 80 18.09 10.38 -1.02
CA SER A 80 17.52 11.28 -0.01
C SER A 80 17.98 12.72 -0.28
N PRO A 81 17.09 13.72 -0.17
CA PRO A 81 17.46 15.12 -0.34
C PRO A 81 18.25 15.69 0.84
N ALA A 82 18.33 14.97 1.97
CA ALA A 82 19.03 15.38 3.17
C ALA A 82 19.53 14.17 3.98
N SER A 83 20.39 14.42 4.96
CA SER A 83 20.68 13.43 6.00
C SER A 83 19.44 13.20 6.88
N GLN A 84 19.23 11.96 7.31
CA GLN A 84 18.06 11.50 8.06
C GLN A 84 18.47 10.82 9.36
#